data_AF-A0A2N0TI53-F1
#
_entry.id   AF-A0A2N0TI53-F1
#
_cell.length_a   1.000
_cell.length_b   1.000
_cell.length_c   1.000
_cell.angle_alpha   90.00
_cell.angle_beta   90.00
_cell.angle_gamma   90.00
#
_symmetry.space_group_name_H-M   'P 1'
#
loop_
_entity.id
_entity.type
_entity.pdbx_description
1 polymer ?
#
loop_
_entity_poly.entity_id
_entity_poly.type
_entity_poly.pdbx_seq_one_letter_code
_entity_poly.pdbx_strand_id
1 'polypeptide(L)'
;MDALGDFLPQFGIHTDFVKHINDLAEVESKIGPDTRAIFAETVANPSTEILDIEPLSQLAHEHGIALIVDNTAPTPYLLRPIEFGADIVVHSTTKGITGHGNAIGGAVIDSGHLDWVNGRFPPIHHTAAGHQR
;
A
#
# COMPACT_ATOMS: atom_id res chain seq x y z
N MET A 1 -14.29 4.44 13.89
CA MET A 1 -13.00 5.10 13.69
C MET A 1 -12.31 4.35 12.58
N ASP A 2 -12.26 4.96 11.41
CA ASP A 2 -11.54 4.45 10.25
C ASP A 2 -10.07 4.91 10.30
N ALA A 3 -9.14 4.03 9.94
CA ALA A 3 -7.72 4.35 10.01
C ALA A 3 -7.35 5.49 9.05
N LEU A 4 -7.83 5.40 7.80
CA LEU A 4 -7.52 6.36 6.74
C LEU A 4 -8.27 7.68 6.93
N GLY A 5 -9.56 7.62 7.26
CA GLY A 5 -10.40 8.82 7.40
C GLY A 5 -10.30 9.57 8.74
N ASP A 6 -10.05 8.88 9.86
CA ASP A 6 -10.15 9.48 11.20
C ASP A 6 -8.81 9.51 11.97
N PHE A 7 -7.98 8.48 11.83
CA PHE A 7 -6.75 8.34 12.63
C PHE A 7 -5.54 9.02 12.00
N LEU A 8 -5.19 8.64 10.77
CA LEU A 8 -4.03 9.17 10.06
C LEU A 8 -4.05 10.70 9.86
N PRO A 9 -5.20 11.36 9.65
CA PRO A 9 -5.25 12.82 9.55
C PRO A 9 -4.77 13.55 10.81
N GLN A 10 -4.83 12.91 11.98
CA GLN A 10 -4.30 13.49 13.23
C GLN A 10 -2.77 13.64 13.21
N PHE A 11 -2.09 12.94 12.29
CA PHE A 11 -0.65 13.01 12.05
C PHE A 11 -0.31 13.77 10.75
N GLY A 12 -1.28 14.44 10.13
CA GLY A 12 -1.09 15.16 8.86
C GLY A 12 -0.96 14.25 7.63
N ILE A 13 -1.38 12.98 7.74
CA ILE A 13 -1.43 12.04 6.62
C ILE A 13 -2.87 12.01 6.12
N HIS A 14 -3.06 12.43 4.86
CA HIS A 14 -4.37 12.50 4.22
C HIS A 14 -4.50 11.43 3.14
N THR A 15 -5.73 11.02 2.87
CA THR A 15 -6.05 10.00 1.86
C THR A 15 -7.13 10.53 0.94
N ASP A 16 -6.85 10.49 -0.36
CA ASP A 16 -7.85 10.70 -1.40
C ASP A 16 -8.49 9.37 -1.76
N PHE A 17 -9.82 9.29 -1.63
CA PHE A 17 -10.58 8.10 -1.99
C PHE A 17 -11.08 8.20 -3.44
N VAL A 18 -10.98 7.08 -4.16
CA VAL A 18 -11.55 6.90 -5.50
C VAL A 18 -12.77 5.99 -5.41
N LYS A 19 -13.71 6.13 -6.35
CA LYS A 19 -14.88 5.26 -6.44
C LYS A 19 -14.55 3.92 -7.08
N HIS A 20 -13.68 3.92 -8.09
CA HIS A 20 -13.29 2.73 -8.84
C HIS A 20 -11.77 2.64 -8.90
N ILE A 21 -11.18 1.75 -8.09
CA ILE A 21 -9.71 1.60 -8.03
C ILE A 21 -9.11 1.10 -9.35
N ASN A 22 -9.91 0.42 -10.17
CA ASN A 22 -9.53 -0.04 -11.50
C ASN A 22 -9.75 1.01 -12.60
N ASP A 23 -10.28 2.20 -12.29
CA ASP A 23 -10.29 3.34 -13.19
C ASP A 23 -9.00 4.15 -13.02
N LEU A 24 -8.00 3.85 -13.86
CA LEU A 24 -6.68 4.48 -13.78
C LEU A 24 -6.74 6.00 -13.97
N ALA A 25 -7.69 6.52 -14.75
CA ALA A 25 -7.82 7.97 -14.94
C ALA A 25 -8.38 8.64 -13.68
N GLU A 26 -9.30 7.98 -12.97
CA GLU A 26 -9.76 8.44 -11.65
C GLU A 26 -8.60 8.44 -10.64
N VAL A 27 -7.83 7.34 -10.56
CA VAL A 27 -6.67 7.23 -9.67
C VAL A 27 -5.64 8.30 -9.98
N GLU A 28 -5.22 8.44 -11.25
CA GLU A 28 -4.22 9.41 -11.67
C GLU A 28 -4.64 10.84 -11.37
N SER A 29 -5.94 11.17 -11.50
CA SER A 29 -6.47 12.50 -11.18
C SER A 29 -6.28 12.92 -9.71
N LYS A 30 -6.01 11.97 -8.82
CA LYS A 30 -5.73 12.18 -7.39
C LYS A 30 -4.25 12.22 -7.05
N ILE A 31 -3.37 11.85 -7.99
CA ILE A 31 -1.93 11.85 -7.73
C ILE A 31 -1.41 13.29 -7.76
N GLY A 32 -0.90 13.73 -6.61
CA GLY A 32 -0.31 15.04 -6.38
C GLY A 32 1.19 15.00 -6.04
N PRO A 33 1.79 16.18 -5.78
CA PRO A 33 3.19 16.27 -5.38
C PRO A 33 3.47 15.63 -4.00
N ASP A 34 2.46 15.59 -3.12
CA ASP A 34 2.50 15.04 -1.77
C ASP A 34 2.05 13.56 -1.69
N THR A 35 1.49 13.00 -2.76
CA THR A 35 1.18 11.56 -2.83
C THR A 35 2.45 10.73 -2.65
N ARG A 36 2.36 9.67 -1.84
CA ARG A 36 3.47 8.74 -1.54
C ARG A 36 3.19 7.30 -1.90
N ALA A 37 1.92 6.91 -1.91
CA ALA A 37 1.52 5.56 -2.23
C ALA A 37 0.08 5.52 -2.73
N ILE A 38 -0.24 4.48 -3.50
CA ILE A 38 -1.58 3.97 -3.72
C ILE A 38 -1.78 2.77 -2.77
N PHE A 39 -2.93 2.70 -2.12
CA PHE A 39 -3.31 1.59 -1.23
C PHE A 39 -4.59 0.93 -1.75
N ALA A 40 -4.59 -0.40 -1.88
CA ALA A 40 -5.76 -1.15 -2.35
C ALA A 40 -5.84 -2.55 -1.73
N GLU A 41 -7.05 -3.11 -1.68
CA GLU A 41 -7.28 -4.52 -1.34
C GLU A 41 -7.29 -5.36 -2.62
N THR A 42 -6.66 -6.55 -2.62
CA THR A 42 -6.72 -7.45 -3.80
C THR A 42 -8.14 -7.91 -4.11
N VAL A 43 -8.95 -8.07 -3.06
CA VAL A 43 -10.37 -8.45 -3.12
C VAL A 43 -11.10 -7.61 -2.11
N ALA A 44 -11.85 -6.62 -2.59
CA ALA A 44 -12.56 -5.69 -1.73
C ALA A 44 -13.75 -6.35 -1.02
N ASN A 45 -14.04 -5.91 0.21
CA ASN A 45 -15.22 -6.33 0.96
C ASN A 45 -16.11 -5.11 1.24
N PRO A 46 -17.42 -5.11 0.91
CA PRO A 46 -18.25 -6.25 0.47
C PRO A 46 -18.43 -6.39 -1.04
N SER A 47 -17.89 -5.50 -1.87
CA SER A 47 -18.14 -5.50 -3.32
C SER A 47 -17.57 -6.72 -4.04
N THR A 48 -16.59 -7.41 -3.45
CA THR A 48 -15.82 -8.51 -4.07
C THR A 48 -15.13 -8.12 -5.38
N GLU A 49 -14.90 -6.81 -5.58
CA GLU A 49 -14.13 -6.31 -6.70
C GLU A 49 -12.68 -6.82 -6.60
N ILE A 50 -12.15 -7.29 -7.73
CA ILE A 50 -10.78 -7.77 -7.86
C ILE A 50 -9.92 -6.62 -8.38
N LEU A 51 -8.78 -6.40 -7.73
CA LEU A 51 -7.82 -5.39 -8.14
C LEU A 51 -7.05 -5.84 -9.39
N ASP A 52 -6.94 -4.95 -10.37
CA ASP A 52 -6.01 -5.10 -11.48
C ASP A 52 -4.64 -4.52 -11.09
N ILE A 53 -3.75 -5.37 -10.59
CA ILE A 53 -2.51 -4.96 -9.93
C ILE A 53 -1.48 -4.41 -10.94
N GLU A 54 -1.31 -5.07 -12.09
CA GLU A 54 -0.23 -4.69 -13.03
C GLU A 54 -0.41 -3.26 -13.57
N PRO A 55 -1.59 -2.85 -14.09
CA PRO A 55 -1.77 -1.49 -14.59
C PRO A 55 -1.68 -0.45 -13.48
N LEU A 56 -2.16 -0.77 -12.27
CA LEU A 56 -2.07 0.14 -11.14
C LEU A 56 -0.62 0.29 -10.64
N SER A 57 0.18 -0.78 -10.69
CA SER A 57 1.60 -0.73 -10.36
C SER A 57 2.37 0.11 -11.38
N GLN A 58 2.06 -0.03 -12.67
CA GLN A 58 2.68 0.77 -13.72
C GLN A 58 2.38 2.25 -13.51
N LEU A 59 1.13 2.61 -13.24
CA LEU A 59 0.76 3.98 -12.90
C LEU A 59 1.49 4.48 -11.65
N ALA A 60 1.57 3.69 -10.58
CA ALA A 60 2.31 4.07 -9.37
C ALA A 60 3.79 4.37 -9.69
N HIS A 61 4.43 3.48 -10.45
CA HIS A 61 5.85 3.58 -10.81
C HIS A 61 6.14 4.74 -11.76
N GLU A 62 5.25 5.06 -12.71
CA GLU A 62 5.34 6.24 -13.57
C GLU A 62 5.40 7.54 -12.76
N HIS A 63 4.71 7.58 -11.62
CA HIS A 63 4.71 8.71 -10.70
C HIS A 63 5.77 8.59 -9.59
N GLY A 64 6.55 7.50 -9.55
CA GLY A 64 7.59 7.24 -8.55
C GLY A 64 7.05 7.00 -7.13
N ILE A 65 5.79 6.58 -7.00
CA ILE A 65 5.13 6.29 -5.71
C ILE A 65 4.95 4.78 -5.53
N ALA A 66 4.75 4.34 -4.29
CA ALA A 66 4.60 2.91 -4.00
C ALA A 66 3.17 2.40 -4.31
N LEU A 67 3.05 1.15 -4.73
CA LEU A 67 1.79 0.40 -4.65
C LEU A 67 1.80 -0.54 -3.42
N ILE A 68 0.89 -0.28 -2.47
CA ILE A 68 0.67 -1.10 -1.28
C ILE A 68 -0.63 -1.89 -1.46
N VAL A 69 -0.55 -3.21 -1.29
CA VAL A 69 -1.69 -4.10 -1.51
C VAL A 69 -2.00 -4.93 -0.26
N ASP A 70 -3.23 -4.86 0.25
CA ASP A 70 -3.75 -5.80 1.23
C ASP A 70 -4.21 -7.09 0.54
N ASN A 71 -3.47 -8.18 0.79
CA ASN A 71 -3.73 -9.50 0.21
C ASN A 71 -4.27 -10.49 1.25
N THR A 72 -4.98 -9.99 2.27
CA THR A 72 -5.49 -10.80 3.38
C THR A 72 -6.46 -11.88 2.91
N ALA A 73 -7.38 -11.56 2.00
CA ALA A 73 -8.44 -12.49 1.59
C ALA A 73 -7.92 -13.66 0.73
N PRO A 74 -7.12 -13.45 -0.34
CA PRO A 74 -6.58 -14.56 -1.12
C PRO A 74 -5.50 -15.34 -0.39
N THR A 75 -4.77 -14.70 0.55
CA THR A 75 -3.53 -15.22 1.16
C THR A 75 -2.40 -15.39 0.12
N PRO A 76 -1.12 -15.55 0.54
CA PRO A 76 -0.02 -15.77 -0.41
C PRO A 76 -0.12 -17.11 -1.16
N TYR A 77 -1.01 -18.02 -0.74
CA TYR A 77 -1.23 -19.29 -1.42
C TYR A 77 -1.95 -19.12 -2.77
N LEU A 78 -2.93 -18.22 -2.86
CA LEU A 78 -3.73 -18.02 -4.08
C LEU A 78 -3.22 -16.87 -4.95
N LEU A 79 -2.68 -15.82 -4.34
CA LEU A 79 -2.21 -14.64 -5.05
C LEU A 79 -0.90 -14.14 -4.45
N ARG A 80 0.08 -13.85 -5.30
CA ARG A 80 1.37 -13.25 -4.92
C ARG A 80 1.52 -11.88 -5.61
N PRO A 81 0.97 -10.79 -5.04
CA PRO A 81 0.90 -9.48 -5.72
C PRO A 81 2.24 -8.91 -6.19
N ILE A 82 3.34 -9.29 -5.53
CA ILE A 82 4.70 -8.88 -5.92
C ILE A 82 5.03 -9.36 -7.34
N GLU A 83 4.52 -10.53 -7.77
CA GLU A 83 4.72 -11.04 -9.14
C GLU A 83 4.00 -10.17 -10.19
N PHE A 84 3.05 -9.33 -9.75
CA PHE A 84 2.25 -8.43 -10.58
C PHE A 84 2.62 -6.95 -10.36
N GLY A 85 3.75 -6.67 -9.70
CA GLY A 85 4.30 -5.32 -9.58
C GLY A 85 3.97 -4.57 -8.27
N ALA A 86 3.28 -5.19 -7.31
CA ALA A 86 3.09 -4.56 -6.00
C ALA A 86 4.44 -4.39 -5.25
N ASP A 87 4.67 -3.21 -4.68
CA ASP A 87 5.91 -2.91 -3.96
C ASP A 87 5.88 -3.42 -2.52
N ILE A 88 4.73 -3.27 -1.86
CA ILE A 88 4.49 -3.73 -0.50
C ILE A 88 3.20 -4.55 -0.46
N VAL A 89 3.26 -5.69 0.21
CA VAL A 89 2.07 -6.51 0.52
C VAL A 89 1.83 -6.54 2.01
N VAL A 90 0.59 -6.29 2.42
CA VAL A 90 0.17 -6.40 3.82
C VAL A 90 -0.81 -7.54 4.01
N HIS A 91 -0.75 -8.18 5.16
CA HIS A 91 -1.71 -9.18 5.58
C HIS A 91 -2.12 -8.97 7.03
N SER A 92 -3.42 -9.07 7.29
CA SER A 92 -3.93 -9.40 8.62
C SER A 92 -3.78 -10.91 8.84
N THR A 93 -2.66 -11.34 9.42
CA THR A 93 -2.39 -12.77 9.65
C THR A 93 -3.42 -13.42 10.58
N THR A 94 -4.09 -12.63 11.43
CA THR A 94 -5.27 -13.01 12.23
C THR A 94 -6.32 -13.83 11.46
N LYS A 95 -6.49 -13.56 10.16
CA LYS A 95 -7.55 -14.15 9.32
C LYS A 95 -7.11 -15.46 8.69
N GLY A 96 -7.08 -15.56 7.36
CA GLY A 96 -6.86 -16.80 6.62
C GLY A 96 -5.51 -17.48 6.92
N ILE A 97 -4.48 -16.71 7.31
CA ILE A 97 -3.15 -17.25 7.61
C ILE A 97 -3.14 -17.99 8.96
N THR A 98 -3.63 -17.38 10.04
CA THR A 98 -3.77 -18.07 11.33
C THR A 98 -4.90 -19.09 11.28
N GLY A 99 -6.04 -18.76 10.66
CA GLY A 99 -7.17 -19.67 10.38
C GLY A 99 -8.03 -20.05 11.59
N HIS A 100 -7.54 -19.89 12.81
CA HIS A 100 -8.16 -20.43 14.03
C HIS A 100 -8.79 -19.38 14.95
N GLY A 101 -8.73 -18.08 14.60
CA GLY A 101 -9.36 -17.01 15.37
C GLY A 101 -8.83 -16.83 16.80
N ASN A 102 -7.63 -17.33 17.09
CA ASN A 102 -7.06 -17.40 18.45
C ASN A 102 -5.76 -16.60 18.62
N ALA A 103 -5.27 -15.95 17.55
CA ALA A 103 -4.10 -15.09 17.60
C ALA A 103 -4.29 -13.88 16.68
N ILE A 104 -3.95 -12.71 17.19
CA ILE A 104 -3.91 -11.46 16.42
C ILE A 104 -2.49 -11.28 15.88
N GLY A 105 -2.38 -10.93 14.61
CA GLY A 105 -1.10 -10.59 13.99
C GLY A 105 -1.27 -9.86 12.67
N GLY A 106 -0.14 -9.32 12.21
CA GLY A 106 -0.01 -8.68 10.91
C GLY A 106 1.36 -9.00 10.31
N ALA A 107 1.45 -8.92 8.98
CA ALA A 107 2.70 -9.02 8.25
C ALA A 107 2.76 -7.92 7.19
N VAL A 108 3.96 -7.37 7.00
CA VAL A 108 4.31 -6.44 5.93
C VAL A 108 5.48 -7.07 5.18
N ILE A 109 5.33 -7.20 3.87
CA ILE A 109 6.31 -7.80 2.98
C ILE A 109 6.74 -6.74 1.99
N ASP A 110 8.03 -6.42 1.97
CA ASP A 110 8.67 -5.57 0.97
C ASP A 110 9.16 -6.43 -0.19
N SER A 111 8.83 -6.04 -1.42
CA SER A 111 9.34 -6.65 -2.65
C SER A 111 10.83 -6.41 -2.86
N GLY A 112 11.36 -5.31 -2.34
CA GLY A 112 12.71 -4.82 -2.64
C GLY A 112 12.86 -4.20 -4.04
N HIS A 113 11.76 -3.94 -4.76
CA HIS A 113 11.80 -3.42 -6.13
C HIS A 113 11.70 -1.89 -6.22
N LEU A 114 11.10 -1.22 -5.22
CA LEU A 114 10.93 0.23 -5.25
C LEU A 114 12.23 0.97 -4.93
N ASP A 115 12.56 1.97 -5.75
CA ASP A 115 13.65 2.90 -5.44
C ASP A 115 13.21 3.93 -4.39
N TRP A 116 13.51 3.62 -3.12
CA TRP A 116 13.23 4.49 -1.98
C TRP A 116 14.00 5.82 -1.98
N VAL A 117 15.01 6.02 -2.85
CA VAL A 117 15.81 7.26 -2.91
C VAL A 117 15.49 8.13 -4.14
N ASN A 118 14.37 7.88 -4.81
CA ASN A 118 13.91 8.62 -5.99
C ASN A 118 13.45 10.08 -5.73
N GLY A 119 13.63 10.60 -4.52
CA GLY A 119 13.26 11.96 -4.12
C GLY A 119 11.82 12.14 -3.63
N ARG A 120 10.94 11.13 -3.74
CA ARG A 120 9.58 11.16 -3.18
C ARG A 120 9.56 10.88 -1.68
N PHE A 121 10.47 10.04 -1.19
CA PHE A 121 10.47 9.58 0.19
C PHE A 121 11.52 10.30 1.03
N PRO A 122 11.22 10.63 2.30
CA PRO A 122 12.24 11.14 3.20
C PRO A 122 13.33 10.06 3.40
N PRO A 123 14.59 10.44 3.56
CA PRO A 123 15.65 9.49 3.89
C PRO A 123 15.29 8.70 5.14
N ILE A 124 15.25 7.37 5.03
CA ILE A 124 14.95 6.48 6.18
C ILE A 124 16.05 6.58 7.26
N HIS A 125 17.22 7.10 6.91
CA HIS A 125 18.29 7.43 7.85
C HIS A 125 18.17 8.88 8.33
N HIS A 126 17.66 9.06 9.56
CA HIS A 126 18.12 10.17 10.38
C HIS A 126 19.55 9.86 10.85
N THR A 127 20.58 10.20 10.07
CA THR A 127 21.79 10.68 10.74
C THR A 127 21.47 12.11 11.14
N ALA A 128 21.27 12.34 12.43
CA ALA A 128 21.24 13.70 12.96
C ALA A 128 22.49 14.43 12.45
N ALA A 129 22.32 15.36 11.52
CA ALA A 129 23.36 16.27 11.13
C ALA A 129 23.64 17.16 12.36
N GLY A 130 24.63 16.77 13.18
CA GLY A 130 25.06 17.59 14.32
C GLY A 130 25.54 16.86 15.58
N HIS A 131 26.44 15.87 15.47
CA HIS A 131 27.44 15.67 16.52
C HIS A 131 28.70 14.96 15.99
N GLN A 132 29.47 15.67 15.16
CA GLN A 132 30.90 15.47 15.15
C GLN A 132 31.52 16.55 16.05
N ARG A 133 31.97 16.11 17.22
CA ARG A 133 33.14 16.67 17.90
C ARG A 133 34.19 15.57 17.96
#